data_AF-A0A7I7YDB8-F1
#
_entry.id   AF-A0A7I7YDB8-F1
#
_cell.length_a   1.000
_cell.length_b   1.000
_cell.length_c   1.000
_cell.angle_alpha   90.00
_cell.angle_beta   90.00
_cell.angle_gamma   90.00
#
_symmetry.space_group_name_H-M   'P 1'
#
loop_
_entity.id
_entity.type
_entity.pdbx_description
1 polymer ?
#
loop_
_entity_poly.entity_id
_entity_poly.type
_entity_poly.pdbx_seq_one_letter_code
_entity_poly.pdbx_strand_id
1 'polypeptide(L)'
;MPPAPPPDAPFADKMAYYRSQHTSKGVRATHLIGTPIIAAGMPLLFAKPKVGATMFIGGWAMQIVGHRLFEKNLPSTHKGWITYQLTGVIHVCEQYGEMLARRSRRRAA
;
A
#
# COMPACT_ATOMS: atom_id res chain seq x y z
N MET A 1 -10.60 4.43 -15.91
CA MET A 1 -10.48 4.29 -14.44
C MET A 1 -11.78 4.73 -13.81
N PRO A 2 -12.41 3.95 -12.91
CA PRO A 2 -13.65 4.36 -12.25
C PRO A 2 -13.41 5.66 -11.46
N PRO A 3 -14.44 6.51 -11.28
CA PRO A 3 -14.32 7.67 -10.41
C PRO A 3 -14.05 7.22 -8.95
N ALA A 4 -13.37 8.07 -8.19
CA ALA A 4 -13.18 7.81 -6.76
C ALA A 4 -14.55 7.84 -6.05
N PRO A 5 -14.85 6.86 -5.18
CA PRO A 5 -16.05 6.89 -4.34
C PRO A 5 -16.12 8.17 -3.48
N PRO A 6 -17.33 8.67 -3.16
CA PRO A 6 -17.49 9.84 -2.30
C PRO A 6 -16.94 9.58 -0.89
N PRO A 7 -16.65 10.63 -0.09
CA PRO A 7 -16.01 10.49 1.21
C PRO A 7 -16.78 9.64 2.23
N ASP A 8 -18.10 9.60 2.14
CA ASP A 8 -19.03 8.83 2.98
C ASP A 8 -19.35 7.44 2.43
N ALA A 9 -18.81 7.08 1.25
CA ALA A 9 -19.02 5.76 0.67
C ALA A 9 -18.54 4.64 1.61
N PRO A 10 -19.21 3.47 1.57
CA PRO A 10 -18.77 2.27 2.27
C PRO A 10 -17.28 1.96 2.04
N PHE A 11 -16.62 1.46 3.08
CA PHE A 11 -15.20 1.12 3.01
C PHE A 11 -14.90 0.06 1.94
N ALA A 12 -15.84 -0.85 1.68
CA ALA A 12 -15.75 -1.85 0.61
C ALA A 12 -15.59 -1.21 -0.78
N ASP A 13 -16.30 -0.12 -1.05
CA ASP A 13 -16.20 0.60 -2.33
C ASP A 13 -14.83 1.29 -2.46
N LYS A 14 -14.33 1.84 -1.36
CA LYS A 14 -12.97 2.41 -1.29
C LYS A 14 -11.90 1.34 -1.50
N MET A 15 -12.09 0.14 -0.96
CA MET A 15 -11.21 -1.02 -1.21
C MET A 15 -11.27 -1.46 -2.68
N ALA A 16 -12.46 -1.52 -3.27
CA ALA A 16 -12.63 -1.88 -4.68
C ALA A 16 -11.94 -0.86 -5.60
N TYR A 17 -12.16 0.44 -5.35
CA TYR A 17 -11.45 1.51 -6.06
C TYR A 17 -9.94 1.41 -5.85
N TYR A 18 -9.45 1.26 -4.61
CA TYR A 18 -8.02 1.10 -4.31
C TYR A 18 -7.41 -0.06 -5.12
N ARG A 19 -8.05 -1.23 -5.13
CA ARG A 19 -7.58 -2.40 -5.89
C ARG A 19 -7.55 -2.15 -7.39
N SER A 20 -8.48 -1.37 -7.92
CA SER A 20 -8.48 -0.95 -9.33
C SER A 20 -7.29 -0.05 -9.70
N GLN A 21 -6.60 0.54 -8.70
CA GLN A 21 -5.41 1.37 -8.88
C GLN A 21 -4.09 0.60 -8.73
N HIS A 22 -4.15 -0.67 -8.32
CA HIS A 22 -3.00 -1.51 -7.96
C HIS A 22 -3.12 -2.89 -8.62
N THR A 23 -3.14 -2.90 -9.95
CA THR A 23 -3.37 -4.12 -10.75
C THR A 23 -2.06 -4.78 -11.20
N SER A 24 -1.06 -3.96 -11.52
CA SER A 24 0.26 -4.36 -12.00
C SER A 24 1.09 -5.02 -10.90
N LYS A 25 1.93 -5.98 -11.32
CA LYS A 25 2.90 -6.63 -10.43
C LYS A 25 3.90 -5.63 -9.85
N GLY A 26 4.30 -4.63 -10.65
CA GLY A 26 5.25 -3.59 -10.24
C GLY A 26 4.73 -2.73 -9.09
N VAL A 27 3.52 -2.14 -9.22
CA VAL A 27 2.92 -1.38 -8.11
C VAL A 27 2.76 -2.24 -6.87
N ARG A 28 2.21 -3.44 -7.01
CA ARG A 28 2.06 -4.38 -5.89
C ARG A 28 3.38 -4.68 -5.18
N ALA A 29 4.46 -4.89 -5.93
CA ALA A 29 5.78 -5.13 -5.35
C ALA A 29 6.30 -3.90 -4.58
N THR A 30 6.17 -2.69 -5.15
CA THR A 30 6.57 -1.46 -4.46
C THR A 30 5.77 -1.21 -3.18
N HIS A 31 4.50 -1.62 -3.13
CA HIS A 31 3.66 -1.48 -1.93
C HIS A 31 3.99 -2.53 -0.88
N LEU A 32 4.21 -3.79 -1.30
CA LEU A 32 4.64 -4.88 -0.42
C LEU A 32 5.94 -4.55 0.32
N ILE A 33 6.84 -3.77 -0.26
CA ILE A 33 8.08 -3.35 0.42
C ILE A 33 7.90 -1.99 1.11
N GLY A 34 7.25 -1.03 0.45
CA GLY A 34 7.18 0.36 0.89
C GLY A 34 6.28 0.55 2.09
N THR A 35 5.13 -0.14 2.15
CA THR A 35 4.20 -0.05 3.28
C THR A 35 4.83 -0.53 4.59
N PRO A 36 5.51 -1.69 4.67
CA PRO A 36 6.25 -2.08 5.87
C PRO A 36 7.35 -1.09 6.27
N ILE A 37 8.09 -0.53 5.31
CA ILE A 37 9.11 0.49 5.60
C ILE A 37 8.49 1.73 6.24
N ILE A 38 7.36 2.22 5.71
CA ILE A 38 6.64 3.36 6.29
C ILE A 38 6.14 3.01 7.70
N ALA A 39 5.52 1.84 7.85
CA ALA A 39 4.96 1.40 9.13
C ALA A 39 6.04 1.28 10.21
N ALA A 40 7.22 0.74 9.88
CA ALA A 40 8.36 0.68 10.80
C ALA A 40 9.03 2.05 11.02
N GLY A 41 9.00 2.94 10.02
CA GLY A 41 9.54 4.29 10.09
C GLY A 41 8.77 5.19 11.07
N MET A 42 7.44 5.02 11.16
CA MET A 42 6.56 5.83 12.03
C MET A 42 6.99 5.87 13.51
N PRO A 43 7.15 4.73 14.24
CA PRO A 43 7.64 4.77 15.62
C PRO A 43 9.09 5.29 15.71
N LEU A 44 9.90 5.05 14.68
CA LEU A 44 11.27 5.54 14.62
C LEU A 44 11.35 7.06 14.41
N LEU A 45 10.31 7.74 13.92
CA LEU A 45 10.28 9.21 13.90
C LEU A 45 10.45 9.79 15.31
N PHE A 46 9.98 9.08 16.33
CA PHE A 46 10.11 9.48 17.73
C PHE A 46 11.37 8.92 18.38
N ALA A 47 11.69 7.64 18.15
CA ALA A 47 12.83 6.99 18.80
C ALA A 47 14.19 7.33 18.16
N LYS A 48 14.25 7.46 16.83
CA LYS A 48 15.46 7.73 16.03
C LYS A 48 15.10 8.61 14.82
N PRO A 49 14.84 9.92 15.01
CA PRO A 49 14.18 10.76 14.01
C PRO A 49 14.81 10.75 12.62
N LYS A 50 16.14 10.75 12.51
CA LYS A 50 16.86 10.67 11.23
C LYS A 50 16.56 9.36 10.48
N VAL A 51 16.55 8.24 11.18
CA VAL A 51 16.25 6.92 10.59
C VAL A 51 14.77 6.84 10.23
N GLY A 52 13.89 7.24 11.14
CA GLY A 52 12.45 7.26 10.91
C GLY A 52 12.06 8.13 9.71
N ALA A 53 12.64 9.33 9.59
CA ALA A 53 12.37 10.24 8.49
C ALA A 53 12.84 9.66 7.15
N THR A 54 14.04 9.10 7.09
CA THR A 54 14.56 8.43 5.88
C THR A 54 13.66 7.27 5.46
N MET A 55 13.23 6.43 6.40
CA MET A 55 12.32 5.31 6.12
C MET A 55 10.95 5.81 5.65
N PHE A 56 10.36 6.78 6.35
CA PHE A 56 9.04 7.32 6.03
C PHE A 56 9.04 7.94 4.62
N ILE A 57 9.98 8.84 4.34
CA ILE A 57 10.08 9.52 3.04
C ILE A 57 10.45 8.52 1.94
N GLY A 58 11.44 7.65 2.19
CA GLY A 58 11.89 6.66 1.21
C GLY A 58 10.81 5.65 0.84
N GLY A 59 10.05 5.15 1.82
CA GLY A 59 8.95 4.23 1.58
C GLY A 59 7.81 4.88 0.77
N TRP A 60 7.49 6.15 1.05
CA TRP A 60 6.53 6.91 0.24
C TRP A 60 7.03 7.14 -1.19
N ALA A 61 8.27 7.58 -1.35
CA ALA A 61 8.88 7.82 -2.65
C ALA A 61 8.85 6.57 -3.52
N MET A 62 9.19 5.40 -2.96
CA MET A 62 9.17 4.13 -3.68
C MET A 62 7.77 3.76 -4.19
N GLN A 63 6.72 3.94 -3.37
CA GLN A 63 5.33 3.66 -3.78
C GLN A 63 4.85 4.64 -4.86
N ILE A 64 5.17 5.94 -4.71
CA ILE A 64 4.83 6.97 -5.70
C ILE A 64 5.51 6.66 -7.05
N VAL A 65 6.80 6.31 -7.03
CA VAL A 65 7.54 5.92 -8.23
C VAL A 65 6.91 4.68 -8.86
N GLY A 66 6.54 3.67 -8.06
CA GLY A 66 5.83 2.49 -8.53
C GLY A 66 4.56 2.84 -9.30
N HIS A 67 3.70 3.67 -8.71
CA HIS A 67 2.48 4.16 -9.36
C HIS A 67 2.77 4.85 -10.71
N ARG A 68 3.75 5.76 -10.72
CA ARG A 68 4.11 6.51 -11.94
C ARG A 68 4.66 5.63 -13.05
N LEU A 69 5.48 4.63 -12.71
CA LEU A 69 6.13 3.77 -13.70
C LEU A 69 5.21 2.67 -14.24
N PHE A 70 4.41 2.03 -13.38
CA PHE A 70 3.70 0.80 -13.73
C PHE A 70 2.19 0.98 -13.97
N GLU A 71 1.54 1.96 -13.33
CA GLU A 71 0.10 2.23 -13.50
C GLU A 71 -0.19 3.59 -14.16
N LYS A 72 0.83 4.46 -14.23
CA LYS A 72 0.74 5.83 -14.77
C LYS A 72 -0.34 6.68 -14.08
N ASN A 73 -0.62 6.41 -12.81
CA ASN A 73 -1.56 7.15 -11.97
C ASN A 73 -0.86 7.77 -10.74
N LEU A 74 -1.65 8.43 -9.88
CA LEU A 74 -1.22 8.88 -8.55
C LEU A 74 -1.75 7.94 -7.47
N PRO A 75 -1.07 7.81 -6.32
CA PRO A 75 -1.61 7.07 -5.18
C PRO A 75 -2.98 7.61 -4.78
N SER A 76 -3.93 6.74 -4.42
CA SER A 76 -5.30 7.14 -4.04
C SER A 76 -5.38 7.96 -2.75
N THR A 77 -4.30 8.06 -1.98
CA THR A 77 -4.22 8.72 -0.68
C THR A 77 -4.58 10.21 -0.71
N HIS A 78 -4.40 10.88 -1.85
CA HIS A 78 -4.85 12.27 -2.04
C HIS A 78 -6.37 12.43 -2.16
N LYS A 79 -7.14 11.34 -2.33
CA LYS A 79 -8.61 11.35 -2.40
C LYS A 79 -9.28 11.15 -1.04
N GLY A 80 -8.52 10.85 0.01
CA GLY A 80 -9.05 10.58 1.34
C GLY A 80 -7.93 10.13 2.27
N TRP A 81 -7.42 11.07 3.07
CA TRP A 81 -6.17 10.91 3.79
C TRP A 81 -6.15 9.69 4.73
N ILE A 82 -7.22 9.43 5.48
CA ILE A 82 -7.23 8.31 6.44
C ILE A 82 -7.65 7.02 5.75
N THR A 83 -8.77 7.06 5.02
CA THR A 83 -9.39 5.83 4.49
C THR A 83 -8.48 5.11 3.50
N TYR A 84 -7.77 5.83 2.63
CA TYR A 84 -6.90 5.20 1.64
C TYR A 84 -5.55 4.71 2.19
N GLN A 85 -5.15 5.18 3.38
CA GLN A 85 -4.01 4.60 4.10
C GLN A 85 -4.40 3.25 4.69
N LEU A 86 -5.61 3.17 5.27
CA LEU A 86 -6.16 1.92 5.77
C LEU A 86 -6.33 0.88 4.65
N THR A 87 -6.86 1.28 3.49
CA THR A 87 -6.97 0.35 2.35
C THR A 87 -5.60 -0.17 1.92
N GLY A 88 -4.56 0.68 1.96
CA GLY A 88 -3.20 0.27 1.60
C GLY A 88 -2.60 -0.75 2.55
N VAL A 89 -2.72 -0.52 3.86
CA VAL A 89 -2.27 -1.48 4.88
C VAL A 89 -3.02 -2.80 4.76
N ILE A 90 -4.35 -2.76 4.65
CA ILE A 90 -5.17 -3.97 4.52
C ILE A 90 -4.79 -4.77 3.27
N HIS A 91 -4.65 -4.12 2.12
CA HIS A 91 -4.28 -4.80 0.87
C HIS A 91 -2.92 -5.49 0.99
N VAL A 92 -1.92 -4.84 1.61
CA VAL A 92 -0.60 -5.46 1.83
C VAL A 92 -0.70 -6.65 2.78
N CYS A 93 -1.48 -6.57 3.86
CA CYS A 93 -1.76 -7.69 4.75
C CYS A 93 -2.41 -8.87 4.01
N GLU A 94 -3.42 -8.61 3.16
CA GLU A 94 -4.07 -9.63 2.32
C GLU A 94 -3.06 -10.33 1.41
N GLN A 95 -2.20 -9.56 0.73
CA GLN A 95 -1.17 -10.11 -0.15
C GLN A 95 -0.15 -10.97 0.59
N TYR A 96 0.32 -10.54 1.77
CA TYR A 96 1.19 -11.37 2.60
C TYR A 96 0.50 -12.66 3.04
N GLY A 97 -0.76 -12.58 3.47
CA GLY A 97 -1.57 -13.74 3.84
C GLY A 97 -1.68 -14.74 2.69
N GLU A 98 -1.98 -14.27 1.47
CA GLU A 98 -2.02 -15.11 0.28
C GLU A 98 -0.68 -15.79 -0.01
N MET A 99 0.44 -15.05 0.11
CA MET A 99 1.78 -15.60 -0.11
C MET A 99 2.12 -16.71 0.88
N LEU A 100 1.78 -16.51 2.17
CA LEU A 100 1.97 -17.51 3.22
C LEU A 100 1.10 -18.75 2.98
N ALA A 101 -0.16 -18.57 2.63
CA ALA A 101 -1.08 -19.67 2.32
C ALA A 101 -0.61 -20.48 1.10
N ARG A 102 -0.14 -19.82 0.03
CA ARG A 102 0.45 -20.48 -1.15
C ARG A 102 1.72 -21.27 -0.80
N ARG A 103 2.54 -20.76 0.12
CA ARG A 103 3.75 -21.45 0.60
C ARG A 103 3.39 -22.70 1.41
N SER A 104 2.37 -22.62 2.27
CA SER A 104 1.88 -23.75 3.06
C SER A 104 1.35 -24.87 2.17
N ARG A 105 0.48 -24.57 1.18
CA ARG A 105 -0.04 -25.56 0.24
C ARG A 105 1.05 -26.29 -0.56
N ARG A 106 2.09 -25.57 -0.98
CA ARG A 106 3.24 -26.16 -1.70
C ARG A 106 4.13 -27.06 -0.84
N ARG A 107 4.08 -26.93 0.50
CA ARG A 107 4.81 -27.82 1.41
C ARG A 107 4.04 -29.08 1.78
N ALA A 108 2.72 -29.07 1.58
CA ALA A 108 1.82 -30.18 1.90
C ALA A 108 1.55 -31.10 0.69
N ALA A 109 1.98 -30.70 -0.51
CA ALA A 109 1.95 -31.49 -1.74
C ALA A 109 3.34 -32.08 -2.00
#